data_AF-A0A0K2TMG8-F1
#
_entry.id   AF-A0A0K2TMG8-F1
#
_cell.length_a   1.000
_cell.length_b   1.000
_cell.length_c   1.000
_cell.angle_alpha   90.00
_cell.angle_beta   90.00
_cell.angle_gamma   90.00
#
_symmetry.space_group_name_H-M   'P 1'
#
loop_
_entity.id
_entity.type
_entity.pdbx_description
1 polymer ?
#
loop_
_entity_poly.entity_id
_entity_poly.type
_entity_poly.pdbx_seq_one_letter_code
_entity_poly.pdbx_strand_id
1 'polypeptide(L)'
;PSKEWLENKNEIDVNKAELKNEEFMEMSYEQRAMDIDILNAPEGHVVTGVRFRNIGGHLNLEMKVTPIDYSTGELFVEGSSWIANDITPATDPSRQLVDIPYPDVPTNYNGTSLLIADNNKYILFDTTSGDNDVMQTTVPFIDAQPVETDTWLSGVGIYYKGTAGYGGYIGASVYNYDFSQYFTKL
;
A
#
# COMPACT_ATOMS: atom_id res chain seq x y z
N PRO A 1 -19.22 -15.86 -20.35
CA PRO A 1 -19.72 -15.23 -19.10
C PRO A 1 -18.65 -14.27 -18.54
N SER A 2 -18.91 -12.97 -18.58
CA SER A 2 -18.03 -11.97 -17.97
C SER A 2 -17.98 -12.21 -16.47
N LYS A 3 -16.79 -12.41 -15.91
CA LYS A 3 -16.59 -12.42 -14.46
C LYS A 3 -16.62 -10.97 -14.01
N GLU A 4 -17.67 -10.61 -13.30
CA GLU A 4 -17.83 -9.31 -12.67
C GLU A 4 -17.11 -9.28 -11.32
N TRP A 5 -16.64 -8.10 -10.91
CA TRP A 5 -16.12 -7.89 -9.56
C TRP A 5 -17.24 -8.19 -8.56
N LEU A 6 -17.02 -9.21 -7.72
CA LEU A 6 -17.92 -9.49 -6.61
C LEU A 6 -17.55 -8.55 -5.47
N GLU A 7 -18.47 -7.66 -5.12
CA GLU A 7 -18.36 -6.82 -3.94
C GLU A 7 -18.12 -7.70 -2.71
N ASN A 8 -17.08 -7.39 -1.93
CA ASN A 8 -16.79 -8.12 -0.72
C ASN A 8 -17.88 -7.80 0.31
N LYS A 9 -18.81 -8.74 0.52
CA LYS A 9 -19.94 -8.59 1.44
C LYS A 9 -19.55 -8.63 2.92
N ASN A 10 -18.28 -8.83 3.22
CA ASN A 10 -17.76 -8.79 4.59
C ASN A 10 -17.32 -7.35 4.90
N GLU A 11 -18.29 -6.48 5.17
CA GLU A 11 -17.99 -5.17 5.75
C GLU A 11 -17.53 -5.37 7.21
N ILE A 12 -16.37 -4.80 7.57
CA ILE A 12 -15.87 -4.85 8.94
C ILE A 12 -16.69 -3.86 9.77
N ASP A 13 -17.54 -4.37 10.65
CA ASP A 13 -18.25 -3.55 11.63
C ASP A 13 -17.29 -3.14 12.75
N VAL A 14 -16.68 -1.96 12.61
CA VAL A 14 -15.75 -1.38 13.59
C VAL A 14 -16.39 -1.11 14.97
N ASN A 15 -17.72 -1.11 15.06
CA ASN A 15 -18.44 -0.94 16.34
C ASN A 15 -18.81 -2.27 16.98
N LYS A 16 -18.48 -3.40 16.34
CA LYS A 16 -18.69 -4.71 16.92
C LYS A 16 -17.79 -4.85 18.16
N ALA A 17 -18.39 -5.26 19.27
CA ALA A 17 -17.71 -5.35 20.57
C ALA A 17 -16.46 -6.25 20.58
N GLU A 18 -16.32 -7.12 19.58
CA GLU A 18 -15.15 -7.98 19.38
C GLU A 18 -14.76 -7.95 17.90
N LEU A 19 -13.90 -7.01 17.53
CA LEU A 19 -13.09 -7.13 16.33
C LEU A 19 -12.04 -8.21 16.56
N LYS A 20 -11.78 -9.05 15.56
CA LYS A 20 -10.68 -10.01 15.65
C LYS A 20 -9.38 -9.31 15.26
N ASN A 21 -8.27 -9.63 15.92
CA ASN A 21 -6.93 -9.11 15.59
C ASN A 21 -6.50 -9.36 14.12
N GLU A 22 -7.22 -10.21 13.38
CA GLU A 22 -6.98 -10.46 11.95
C GLU A 22 -7.61 -9.39 11.03
N GLU A 23 -8.49 -8.54 11.55
CA GLU A 23 -9.27 -7.56 10.79
C GLU A 23 -8.71 -6.13 10.92
N PHE A 24 -7.87 -5.88 11.93
CA PHE A 24 -7.27 -4.57 12.18
C PHE A 24 -5.87 -4.72 12.80
N MET A 25 -5.05 -3.68 12.64
CA MET A 25 -3.78 -3.54 13.33
C MET A 25 -3.93 -2.45 14.38
N GLU A 26 -3.66 -2.78 15.64
CA GLU A 26 -3.45 -1.77 16.67
C GLU A 26 -2.00 -1.29 16.61
N MET A 27 -1.80 0.02 16.47
CA MET A 27 -0.47 0.61 16.48
C MET A 27 0.01 0.84 17.90
N SER A 28 1.29 0.54 18.16
CA SER A 28 1.96 0.86 19.42
C SER A 28 3.14 1.80 19.18
N TYR A 29 3.80 2.24 20.25
CA TYR A 29 5.05 2.99 20.12
C TYR A 29 6.09 2.22 19.28
N GLU A 30 6.18 0.91 19.46
CA GLU A 30 7.12 0.02 18.77
C GLU A 30 6.58 -0.49 17.43
N GLN A 31 5.27 -0.39 17.18
CA GLN A 31 4.59 -0.94 16.01
C GLN A 31 3.74 0.12 15.31
N ARG A 32 4.40 1.08 14.68
CA ARG A 32 3.76 2.19 13.94
C ARG A 32 4.42 2.50 12.61
N ALA A 33 5.23 1.57 12.11
CA ALA A 33 5.89 1.72 10.83
C ALA A 33 5.00 1.21 9.69
N MET A 34 5.02 1.89 8.55
CA MET A 34 4.44 1.42 7.30
C MET A 34 5.48 1.47 6.19
N ASP A 35 5.62 0.36 5.49
CA ASP A 35 6.55 0.22 4.38
C ASP A 35 6.01 0.88 3.12
N ILE A 36 6.90 1.57 2.41
CA ILE A 36 6.66 2.12 1.08
C ILE A 36 7.30 1.15 0.09
N ASP A 37 6.45 0.47 -0.67
CA ASP A 37 6.84 -0.52 -1.67
C ASP A 37 5.91 -0.47 -2.88
N ILE A 38 6.49 -0.74 -4.04
CA ILE A 38 5.85 -1.10 -5.30
C ILE A 38 6.15 -2.57 -5.55
N LEU A 39 5.08 -3.35 -5.67
CA LEU A 39 5.12 -4.76 -6.05
C LEU A 39 4.68 -4.91 -7.50
N ASN A 40 5.50 -5.57 -8.31
CA ASN A 40 5.20 -5.87 -9.70
C ASN A 40 5.01 -7.38 -9.87
N ALA A 41 3.96 -7.75 -10.59
CA ALA A 41 3.69 -9.11 -10.98
C ALA A 41 4.75 -9.58 -11.98
N PRO A 42 5.18 -10.85 -11.92
CA PRO A 42 6.00 -11.45 -12.96
C PRO A 42 5.28 -11.42 -14.32
N GLU A 43 6.04 -11.55 -15.41
CA GLU A 43 5.47 -11.69 -16.75
C GLU A 43 4.43 -12.82 -16.80
N GLY A 44 3.34 -12.61 -17.53
CA GLY A 44 2.24 -13.57 -17.63
C GLY A 44 1.37 -13.71 -16.37
N HIS A 45 1.51 -12.81 -15.38
CA HIS A 45 0.67 -12.80 -14.18
C HIS A 45 -0.07 -11.47 -14.03
N VAL A 46 -1.22 -11.52 -13.36
CA VAL A 46 -2.01 -10.34 -12.98
C VAL A 46 -2.27 -10.33 -11.47
N VAL A 47 -2.52 -9.14 -10.92
CA VAL A 47 -2.90 -8.98 -9.52
C VAL A 47 -4.33 -9.46 -9.31
N THR A 48 -4.52 -10.32 -8.30
CA THR A 48 -5.84 -10.87 -7.93
C THR A 48 -6.17 -10.72 -6.45
N GLY A 49 -5.28 -10.11 -5.68
CA GLY A 49 -5.53 -9.83 -4.27
C GLY A 49 -4.42 -8.98 -3.66
N VAL A 50 -4.76 -8.31 -2.57
CA VAL A 50 -3.83 -7.56 -1.73
C VAL A 50 -4.13 -7.85 -0.28
N ARG A 51 -3.12 -7.78 0.57
CA ARG A 51 -3.28 -7.79 2.02
C ARG A 51 -2.13 -7.07 2.68
N PHE A 52 -2.29 -6.74 3.94
CA PHE A 52 -1.18 -6.30 4.77
C PHE A 52 -0.74 -7.43 5.70
N ARG A 53 0.56 -7.44 6.03
CA ARG A 53 1.13 -8.26 7.09
C ARG A 53 1.95 -7.36 8.03
N ASN A 54 2.07 -7.77 9.29
CA ASN A 54 2.99 -7.13 10.24
C ASN A 54 4.28 -7.97 10.31
N ILE A 55 5.40 -7.39 9.91
CA ILE A 55 6.73 -8.02 9.96
C ILE A 55 7.73 -7.08 10.63
N GLY A 56 8.33 -7.50 11.73
CA GLY A 56 9.31 -6.68 12.46
C GLY A 56 8.77 -5.35 12.98
N GLY A 57 7.46 -5.24 13.24
CA GLY A 57 6.81 -3.99 13.68
C GLY A 57 6.42 -3.05 12.53
N HIS A 58 6.62 -3.47 11.29
CA HIS A 58 6.26 -2.74 10.09
C HIS A 58 5.02 -3.36 9.44
N LEU A 59 4.06 -2.51 9.07
CA LEU A 59 2.97 -2.86 8.17
C LEU A 59 3.51 -2.93 6.75
N ASN A 60 3.44 -4.11 6.14
CA ASN A 60 4.01 -4.42 4.85
C ASN A 60 2.93 -4.90 3.88
N LEU A 61 3.00 -4.42 2.63
CA LEU A 61 2.08 -4.81 1.56
C LEU A 61 2.45 -6.19 1.01
N GLU A 62 1.44 -7.04 0.79
CA GLU A 62 1.55 -8.28 0.03
C GLU A 62 0.55 -8.29 -1.10
N MET A 63 0.99 -8.84 -2.24
CA MET A 63 0.21 -8.91 -3.46
C MET A 63 0.05 -10.36 -3.89
N LYS A 64 -1.18 -10.79 -4.15
CA LYS A 64 -1.46 -12.06 -4.79
C LYS A 64 -1.39 -11.89 -6.29
N VAL A 65 -0.57 -12.71 -6.93
CA VAL A 65 -0.46 -12.79 -8.39
C VAL A 65 -1.01 -14.11 -8.88
N THR A 66 -1.67 -14.10 -10.04
CA THR A 66 -2.22 -15.29 -10.68
C THR A 66 -1.81 -15.32 -12.14
N PRO A 67 -1.27 -16.45 -12.65
CA PRO A 67 -0.97 -16.58 -14.07
C PRO A 67 -2.22 -16.42 -14.91
N ILE A 68 -2.07 -15.79 -16.07
CA ILE A 68 -3.16 -15.52 -17.01
C ILE A 68 -2.80 -15.98 -18.43
N ASP A 69 -3.76 -16.54 -19.14
CA ASP A 69 -3.71 -16.64 -20.60
C ASP A 69 -4.15 -15.29 -21.19
N TYR A 70 -3.24 -14.57 -21.84
CA TYR A 70 -3.52 -13.23 -22.38
C TYR A 70 -4.53 -13.24 -23.53
N SER A 71 -4.64 -14.35 -24.27
CA SER A 71 -5.54 -14.46 -25.42
C SER A 71 -6.97 -14.73 -24.98
N THR A 72 -7.15 -15.51 -23.92
CA THR A 72 -8.48 -15.91 -23.42
C THR A 72 -8.94 -15.11 -22.20
N GLY A 73 -8.02 -14.50 -21.47
CA GLY A 73 -8.27 -13.87 -20.16
C GLY A 73 -8.49 -14.87 -19.03
N GLU A 74 -8.19 -16.16 -19.24
CA GLU A 74 -8.39 -17.19 -18.23
C GLU A 74 -7.28 -17.20 -17.18
N LEU A 75 -7.68 -17.24 -15.90
CA LEU A 75 -6.78 -17.29 -14.75
C LEU A 75 -6.48 -18.74 -14.34
N PHE A 76 -5.20 -19.06 -14.17
CA PHE A 76 -4.74 -20.34 -13.64
C PHE A 76 -4.59 -20.25 -12.11
N VAL A 77 -5.69 -20.37 -11.38
CA VAL A 77 -5.75 -20.14 -9.93
C VAL A 77 -4.76 -21.00 -9.14
N GLU A 78 -4.53 -22.25 -9.55
CA GLU A 78 -3.57 -23.18 -8.92
C GLU A 78 -2.12 -22.68 -8.99
N GLY A 79 -1.79 -21.80 -9.94
CA GLY A 79 -0.48 -21.18 -10.06
C GLY A 79 -0.35 -19.87 -9.28
N SER A 80 -1.34 -19.50 -8.46
CA SER A 80 -1.29 -18.23 -7.72
C SER A 80 -0.26 -18.26 -6.60
N SER A 81 0.39 -17.12 -6.37
CA SER A 81 1.33 -16.95 -5.26
C SER A 81 1.20 -15.57 -4.63
N TRP A 82 1.61 -15.45 -3.37
CA TRP A 82 1.77 -14.17 -2.69
C TRP A 82 3.21 -13.69 -2.85
N ILE A 83 3.38 -12.44 -3.24
CA ILE A 83 4.68 -11.78 -3.36
C ILE A 83 4.71 -10.53 -2.50
N ALA A 84 5.89 -10.23 -1.96
CA ALA A 84 6.11 -9.17 -0.99
C ALA A 84 7.57 -8.71 -1.05
N ASN A 85 7.87 -7.57 -0.42
CA ASN A 85 9.25 -7.19 -0.12
C ASN A 85 9.61 -7.65 1.31
N ASP A 86 10.52 -8.63 1.41
CA ASP A 86 10.92 -9.27 2.67
C ASP A 86 12.04 -8.52 3.41
N ILE A 87 12.44 -7.32 2.98
CA ILE A 87 13.40 -6.50 3.74
C ILE A 87 12.75 -6.05 5.05
N THR A 88 13.44 -6.32 6.15
CA THR A 88 13.01 -5.99 7.52
C THR A 88 14.03 -5.06 8.20
N PRO A 89 13.74 -4.51 9.39
CA PRO A 89 14.74 -3.79 10.20
C PRO A 89 15.98 -4.62 10.55
N ALA A 90 15.88 -5.96 10.51
CA ALA A 90 16.99 -6.87 10.80
C ALA A 90 17.82 -7.24 9.54
N THR A 91 17.39 -6.83 8.34
CA THR A 91 18.10 -7.05 7.07
C THR A 91 19.24 -6.04 6.90
N ASP A 92 20.32 -6.42 6.21
CA ASP A 92 21.40 -5.51 5.81
C ASP A 92 21.55 -5.48 4.27
N PRO A 93 21.28 -4.33 3.60
CA PRO A 93 20.82 -3.07 4.17
C PRO A 93 19.36 -3.14 4.64
N SER A 94 19.03 -2.38 5.69
CA SER A 94 17.66 -2.20 6.16
C SER A 94 16.94 -1.09 5.38
N ARG A 95 15.62 -0.98 5.58
CA ARG A 95 14.79 0.07 4.97
C ARG A 95 15.21 1.45 5.47
N GLN A 96 15.12 2.46 4.60
CA GLN A 96 15.39 3.85 4.96
C GLN A 96 14.14 4.53 5.54
N LEU A 97 14.29 5.19 6.69
CA LEU A 97 13.25 6.05 7.25
C LEU A 97 13.07 7.30 6.37
N VAL A 98 11.83 7.58 6.00
CA VAL A 98 11.40 8.88 5.47
C VAL A 98 11.03 9.73 6.68
N ASP A 99 11.96 10.59 7.09
CA ASP A 99 11.79 11.48 8.24
C ASP A 99 10.85 12.65 7.91
N ILE A 100 9.96 12.98 8.85
CA ILE A 100 9.00 14.07 8.75
C ILE A 100 9.25 15.02 9.92
N PRO A 101 10.23 15.94 9.82
CA PRO A 101 10.61 16.78 10.94
C PRO A 101 9.53 17.83 11.22
N TYR A 102 9.16 17.95 12.50
CA TYR A 102 8.20 18.92 13.02
C TYR A 102 6.88 18.98 12.21
N PRO A 103 6.14 17.86 12.09
CA PRO A 103 4.96 17.82 11.24
C PRO A 103 3.83 18.70 11.78
N ASP A 104 3.20 19.50 10.94
CA ASP A 104 1.88 20.10 11.16
C ASP A 104 0.79 19.26 10.46
N VAL A 105 -0.47 19.56 10.74
CA VAL A 105 -1.64 18.89 10.18
C VAL A 105 -1.60 18.96 8.64
N PRO A 106 -1.68 17.82 7.92
CA PRO A 106 -1.49 17.78 6.46
C PRO A 106 -2.44 18.69 5.66
N THR A 107 -3.65 18.95 6.16
CA THR A 107 -4.66 19.79 5.51
C THR A 107 -4.39 21.29 5.63
N ASN A 108 -3.46 21.72 6.49
CA ASN A 108 -3.05 23.12 6.59
C ASN A 108 -2.13 23.54 5.43
N TYR A 109 -1.55 22.58 4.70
CA TYR A 109 -0.67 22.85 3.58
C TYR A 109 -1.45 23.08 2.27
N ASN A 110 -1.24 24.25 1.66
CA ASN A 110 -1.91 24.65 0.40
C ASN A 110 -1.03 24.50 -0.86
N GLY A 111 0.17 23.91 -0.74
CA GLY A 111 1.09 23.75 -1.86
C GLY A 111 1.10 22.34 -2.46
N THR A 112 2.10 22.06 -3.29
CA THR A 112 2.28 20.75 -3.93
C THR A 112 3.07 19.81 -3.03
N SER A 113 2.56 18.61 -2.79
CA SER A 113 3.28 17.55 -2.09
C SER A 113 4.33 16.89 -2.99
N LEU A 114 5.46 16.50 -2.40
CA LEU A 114 6.46 15.62 -2.99
C LEU A 114 5.98 14.17 -2.83
N LEU A 115 5.96 13.43 -3.94
CA LEU A 115 5.62 12.01 -3.98
C LEU A 115 6.86 11.15 -3.73
N ILE A 116 6.73 10.19 -2.83
CA ILE A 116 7.73 9.14 -2.56
C ILE A 116 7.03 7.80 -2.74
N ALA A 117 7.46 7.04 -3.75
CA ALA A 117 6.91 5.73 -4.08
C ALA A 117 8.03 4.72 -4.40
N ASP A 118 9.22 4.90 -3.81
CA ASP A 118 10.34 3.99 -4.06
C ASP A 118 10.42 2.89 -2.99
N ASN A 119 10.81 1.69 -3.41
CA ASN A 119 10.99 0.53 -2.52
C ASN A 119 12.04 0.78 -1.44
N ASN A 120 11.98 -0.05 -0.39
CA ASN A 120 12.95 -0.08 0.72
C ASN A 120 12.94 1.20 1.56
N LYS A 121 11.80 1.88 1.59
CA LYS A 121 11.54 3.00 2.48
C LYS A 121 10.43 2.63 3.45
N TYR A 122 10.37 3.36 4.55
CA TYR A 122 9.25 3.29 5.47
C TYR A 122 9.05 4.64 6.13
N ILE A 123 7.87 4.79 6.72
CA ILE A 123 7.45 5.96 7.49
C ILE A 123 6.91 5.49 8.83
N LEU A 124 6.90 6.39 9.80
CA LEU A 124 6.27 6.17 11.10
C LEU A 124 4.98 6.98 11.15
N PHE A 125 3.91 6.36 11.64
CA PHE A 125 2.81 7.10 12.19
C PHE A 125 3.25 7.71 13.52
N ASP A 126 3.08 9.00 13.67
CA ASP A 126 3.41 9.73 14.89
C ASP A 126 2.46 10.92 15.06
N THR A 127 2.60 11.62 16.16
CA THR A 127 1.91 12.88 16.37
C THR A 127 2.55 14.01 15.58
N THR A 128 1.75 15.01 15.23
CA THR A 128 2.19 16.36 14.92
C THR A 128 3.11 16.93 15.99
N SER A 129 3.89 17.95 15.64
CA SER A 129 4.81 18.58 16.58
C SER A 129 4.07 19.31 17.71
N GLY A 130 4.68 19.34 18.89
CA GLY A 130 4.14 20.09 20.03
C GLY A 130 3.99 21.58 19.77
N ASP A 131 4.85 22.14 18.92
CA ASP A 131 4.84 23.56 18.55
C ASP A 131 3.71 23.91 17.56
N ASN A 132 3.25 22.94 16.76
CA ASN A 132 2.24 23.16 15.72
C ASN A 132 0.80 22.95 16.23
N ASP A 133 0.51 21.81 16.89
CA ASP A 133 -0.83 21.51 17.40
C ASP A 133 -0.87 20.87 18.80
N VAL A 134 0.26 20.89 19.53
CA VAL A 134 0.37 20.25 20.84
C VAL A 134 0.23 18.71 20.77
N MET A 135 0.73 18.09 19.69
CA MET A 135 0.79 16.63 19.49
C MET A 135 -0.58 15.95 19.49
N GLN A 136 -1.62 16.65 19.02
CA GLN A 136 -3.01 16.16 19.06
C GLN A 136 -3.37 15.28 17.85
N THR A 137 -2.70 15.50 16.70
CA THR A 137 -3.07 14.85 15.44
C THR A 137 -2.10 13.73 15.09
N THR A 138 -2.61 12.54 14.81
CA THR A 138 -1.80 11.44 14.25
C THR A 138 -1.60 11.66 12.76
N VAL A 139 -0.36 11.59 12.30
CA VAL A 139 0.09 11.77 10.92
C VAL A 139 1.06 10.66 10.53
N PRO A 140 1.23 10.34 9.23
CA PRO A 140 0.48 10.87 8.09
C PRO A 140 -1.00 10.48 8.09
N PHE A 141 -1.81 11.21 7.34
CA PHE A 141 -3.19 10.81 7.06
C PHE A 141 -3.25 9.68 6.04
N ILE A 142 -4.35 8.93 6.02
CA ILE A 142 -4.61 7.92 5.00
C ILE A 142 -5.40 8.59 3.87
N ASP A 143 -4.85 8.55 2.67
CA ASP A 143 -5.57 8.88 1.45
C ASP A 143 -6.49 7.70 1.09
N ALA A 144 -7.75 7.84 1.50
CA ALA A 144 -8.79 6.84 1.30
C ALA A 144 -9.54 7.00 -0.05
N GLN A 145 -8.98 7.78 -0.99
CA GLN A 145 -9.57 7.89 -2.32
C GLN A 145 -9.56 6.53 -3.03
N PRO A 146 -10.67 6.11 -3.67
CA PRO A 146 -10.68 4.88 -4.45
C PRO A 146 -9.67 4.95 -5.60
N VAL A 147 -8.91 3.87 -5.78
CA VAL A 147 -7.97 3.71 -6.89
C VAL A 147 -8.44 2.52 -7.72
N GLU A 148 -9.08 2.84 -8.85
CA GLU A 148 -9.80 1.88 -9.68
C GLU A 148 -9.29 1.96 -11.13
N THR A 149 -9.40 0.86 -11.87
CA THR A 149 -9.02 0.79 -13.28
C THR A 149 -9.87 -0.25 -14.01
N ASP A 150 -10.06 -0.05 -15.32
CA ASP A 150 -10.84 -0.94 -16.19
C ASP A 150 -9.99 -2.05 -16.85
N THR A 151 -8.73 -2.17 -16.45
CA THR A 151 -7.78 -3.15 -17.02
C THR A 151 -7.22 -4.09 -15.96
N TRP A 152 -6.60 -5.18 -16.40
CA TRP A 152 -5.79 -6.01 -15.52
C TRP A 152 -4.67 -5.17 -14.89
N LEU A 153 -4.32 -5.56 -13.68
CA LEU A 153 -3.25 -4.95 -12.90
C LEU A 153 -1.98 -5.79 -13.04
N SER A 154 -0.87 -5.12 -13.29
CA SER A 154 0.49 -5.68 -13.24
C SER A 154 1.19 -5.38 -11.93
N GLY A 155 0.63 -4.54 -11.06
CA GLY A 155 1.25 -4.22 -9.79
C GLY A 155 0.38 -3.39 -8.88
N VAL A 156 0.80 -3.30 -7.63
CA VAL A 156 0.23 -2.40 -6.62
C VAL A 156 1.35 -1.79 -5.79
N GLY A 157 1.07 -0.68 -5.12
CA GLY A 157 2.04 -0.08 -4.22
C GLY A 157 1.42 0.76 -3.11
N ILE A 158 2.26 1.12 -2.17
CA ILE A 158 2.02 2.14 -1.16
C ILE A 158 2.94 3.30 -1.46
N TYR A 159 2.40 4.51 -1.45
CA TYR A 159 3.17 5.74 -1.59
C TYR A 159 2.95 6.64 -0.37
N TYR A 160 3.93 7.51 -0.13
CA TYR A 160 3.79 8.68 0.73
C TYR A 160 3.83 9.94 -0.12
N LYS A 161 2.94 10.91 0.14
CA LYS A 161 3.04 12.26 -0.42
C LYS A 161 3.01 13.28 0.71
N GLY A 162 3.98 14.19 0.72
CA GLY A 162 4.04 15.21 1.76
C GLY A 162 5.03 16.31 1.45
N THR A 163 5.25 17.20 2.40
CA THR A 163 6.23 18.27 2.29
C THR A 163 6.87 18.50 3.65
N ALA A 164 8.05 19.12 3.67
CA ALA A 164 8.73 19.40 4.93
C ALA A 164 7.85 20.26 5.85
N GLY A 165 7.76 19.89 7.13
CA GLY A 165 6.95 20.56 8.14
C GLY A 165 5.47 20.18 8.16
N TYR A 166 5.02 19.21 7.35
CA TYR A 166 3.64 18.73 7.36
C TYR A 166 3.60 17.21 7.32
N GLY A 167 2.62 16.62 8.01
CA GLY A 167 2.51 15.18 8.20
C GLY A 167 2.28 14.35 6.93
N GLY A 168 1.79 14.96 5.85
CA GLY A 168 1.54 14.27 4.58
C GLY A 168 0.46 13.18 4.62
N TYR A 169 0.45 12.36 3.58
CA TYR A 169 -0.54 11.32 3.32
C TYR A 169 0.12 10.03 2.85
N ILE A 170 -0.42 8.88 3.25
CA ILE A 170 -0.15 7.58 2.66
C ILE A 170 -1.31 7.21 1.75
N GLY A 171 -1.02 6.73 0.55
CA GLY A 171 -2.06 6.21 -0.34
C GLY A 171 -1.66 4.91 -1.02
N ALA A 172 -2.67 4.23 -1.56
CA ALA A 172 -2.48 3.08 -2.43
C ALA A 172 -2.24 3.53 -3.87
N SER A 173 -1.44 2.78 -4.62
CA SER A 173 -1.26 2.93 -6.08
C SER A 173 -1.49 1.59 -6.78
N VAL A 174 -1.94 1.64 -8.03
CA VAL A 174 -2.12 0.47 -8.89
C VAL A 174 -1.41 0.70 -10.22
N TYR A 175 -0.91 -0.38 -10.83
CA TYR A 175 -0.16 -0.35 -12.08
C TYR A 175 -0.89 -1.19 -13.12
N ASN A 176 -1.16 -0.60 -14.28
CA ASN A 176 -1.87 -1.25 -15.36
C ASN A 176 -0.99 -2.28 -16.07
N TYR A 177 -1.62 -3.36 -16.52
CA TYR A 177 -0.97 -4.37 -17.34
C TYR A 177 -0.61 -3.81 -18.72
N ASP A 178 0.64 -4.01 -19.15
CA ASP A 178 1.09 -3.57 -20.48
C ASP A 178 0.82 -4.66 -21.52
N PHE A 179 -0.09 -4.35 -22.45
CA PHE A 179 -0.44 -5.23 -23.57
C PHE A 179 0.46 -5.03 -24.80
N SER A 180 1.27 -3.97 -24.86
CA SER A 180 2.10 -3.61 -26.02
C SER A 180 3.00 -4.76 -26.48
N GLN A 181 3.54 -5.51 -25.52
CA GLN A 181 4.39 -6.68 -25.73
C GLN A 181 3.75 -7.81 -26.54
N TYR A 182 2.41 -7.86 -26.63
CA TYR A 182 1.67 -8.88 -27.39
C TYR A 182 1.27 -8.41 -28.80
N PHE A 183 1.35 -7.12 -29.10
CA PHE A 183 1.02 -6.57 -30.42
C PHE A 183 2.16 -6.68 -31.43
N THR A 184 3.42 -6.82 -31.00
CA THR A 184 4.61 -6.88 -31.87
C THR A 184 4.89 -8.27 -32.47
N LYS A 185 4.01 -9.25 -32.25
CA LYS A 185 4.14 -10.64 -32.78
C LYS A 185 3.15 -10.97 -33.91
N LEU A 186 2.50 -9.97 -34.50
CA LEU A 186 1.67 -10.07 -35.70
C LEU A 186 2.39 -9.48 -36.91
#